data_AF-A0A0F9R3Y2-F1
#
_entry.id   AF-A0A0F9R3Y2-F1
#
_cell.length_a   1.000
_cell.length_b   1.000
_cell.length_c   1.000
_cell.angle_alpha   90.00
_cell.angle_beta   90.00
_cell.angle_gamma   90.00
#
_symmetry.space_group_name_H-M   'P 1'
#
loop_
_entity.id
_entity.type
_entity.pdbx_description
1 polymer ?
#
loop_
_entity_poly.entity_id
_entity_poly.type
_entity_poly.pdbx_seq_one_letter_code
_entity_poly.pdbx_strand_id
1 'polypeptide(L)'
;MPINQIGDASTVVVVFLANKVGKTGLTVTVDVYEVVSDISWTKIVTDGAASEIASGLYAYTIATGLVDAKALYIVLFKTTDVTVTLKQIPTMWSIGNPWVENIDDAISDIPGLVWDETLVNHSTVGSIGLAVAQLLGITGQNVKWSSMSFDANHNMIGATITQYTDKTLVTPLRAWTVTASYDTDNELLSYDLKEV
;
A
#
# COMPACT_ATOMS: atom_id res chain seq x y z
N MET A 1 -10.34 -18.35 -14.88
CA MET A 1 -9.09 -17.89 -15.51
C MET A 1 -8.13 -17.60 -14.38
N PRO A 2 -6.91 -18.14 -14.40
CA PRO A 2 -5.92 -17.79 -13.38
C PRO A 2 -5.39 -16.38 -13.65
N ILE A 3 -4.96 -15.69 -12.59
CA ILE A 3 -4.51 -14.30 -12.61
C ILE A 3 -3.06 -14.27 -12.17
N ASN A 4 -2.22 -13.46 -12.81
CA ASN A 4 -0.77 -13.41 -12.54
C ASN A 4 -0.23 -11.98 -12.63
N GLN A 5 0.88 -11.70 -11.97
CA GLN A 5 1.51 -10.38 -11.95
C GLN A 5 2.37 -10.12 -13.20
N ILE A 6 2.62 -8.86 -13.50
CA ILE A 6 3.65 -8.45 -14.47
C ILE A 6 5.02 -8.97 -13.99
N GLY A 7 5.81 -9.50 -14.91
CA GLY A 7 7.14 -10.05 -14.64
C GLY A 7 7.15 -11.56 -14.36
N ASP A 8 6.01 -12.13 -13.96
CA ASP A 8 5.90 -13.54 -13.60
C ASP A 8 5.66 -14.45 -14.80
N ALA A 9 6.30 -15.61 -14.79
CA ALA A 9 6.08 -16.65 -15.79
C ALA A 9 4.63 -17.14 -15.73
N SER A 10 3.98 -17.23 -16.88
CA SER A 10 2.55 -17.56 -16.98
C SER A 10 2.34 -18.85 -17.77
N THR A 11 1.78 -19.88 -17.13
CA THR A 11 1.52 -21.18 -17.77
C THR A 11 0.10 -21.28 -18.27
N VAL A 12 -0.05 -21.56 -19.56
CA VAL A 12 -1.32 -21.76 -20.24
C VAL A 12 -1.44 -23.19 -20.75
N VAL A 13 -2.67 -23.69 -20.86
CA VAL A 13 -2.94 -25.08 -21.27
C VAL A 13 -4.10 -25.16 -22.27
N VAL A 14 -4.05 -26.14 -23.16
CA VAL A 14 -5.15 -26.53 -24.07
C VAL A 14 -5.18 -28.04 -24.27
N VAL A 15 -6.33 -28.58 -24.70
CA VAL A 15 -6.48 -29.99 -25.04
C VAL A 15 -6.65 -30.14 -26.56
N PHE A 16 -5.82 -30.99 -27.18
CA PHE A 16 -6.08 -31.46 -28.54
C PHE A 16 -6.87 -32.76 -28.49
N LEU A 17 -7.91 -32.85 -29.32
CA LEU A 17 -8.80 -34.01 -29.39
C LEU A 17 -8.70 -34.67 -30.76
N ALA A 18 -8.82 -35.99 -30.79
CA ALA A 18 -9.14 -36.79 -31.98
C ALA A 18 -10.23 -37.79 -31.60
N ASN A 19 -11.30 -37.89 -32.41
CA ASN A 19 -12.45 -38.75 -32.10
C ASN A 19 -13.01 -38.55 -30.69
N LYS A 20 -13.01 -37.30 -30.20
CA LYS A 20 -13.47 -36.89 -28.85
C LYS A 20 -12.60 -37.41 -27.68
N VAL A 21 -11.42 -37.94 -27.96
CA VAL A 21 -10.43 -38.37 -26.95
C VAL A 21 -9.18 -37.51 -27.07
N GLY A 22 -8.51 -37.23 -25.95
CA GLY A 22 -7.25 -36.50 -25.93
C GLY A 22 -6.18 -37.14 -26.81
N LYS A 23 -5.59 -36.36 -27.71
CA LYS A 23 -4.59 -36.84 -28.67
C LYS A 23 -3.17 -36.50 -28.20
N THR A 24 -2.43 -37.55 -27.88
CA THR A 24 -1.05 -37.51 -27.37
C THR A 24 -0.02 -37.52 -28.49
N GLY A 25 1.25 -37.24 -28.16
CA GLY A 25 2.38 -37.39 -29.09
C GLY A 25 2.39 -36.40 -30.27
N LEU A 26 1.69 -35.28 -30.14
CA LEU A 26 1.70 -34.21 -31.14
C LEU A 26 2.95 -33.35 -30.97
N THR A 27 3.50 -32.89 -32.09
CA THR A 27 4.33 -31.69 -32.10
C THR A 27 3.40 -30.48 -32.06
N VAL A 28 3.43 -29.76 -30.94
CA VAL A 28 2.61 -28.57 -30.73
C VAL A 28 3.52 -27.36 -30.58
N THR A 29 3.21 -26.32 -31.36
CA THR A 29 3.89 -25.03 -31.32
C THR A 29 2.93 -23.95 -30.87
N VAL A 30 3.43 -22.86 -30.29
CA VAL A 30 2.62 -21.72 -29.87
C VAL A 30 3.12 -20.43 -30.50
N ASP A 31 2.17 -19.57 -30.87
CA ASP A 31 2.43 -18.15 -31.02
C ASP A 31 1.79 -17.42 -29.85
N VAL A 32 2.50 -16.45 -29.27
CA VAL A 32 1.99 -15.61 -28.19
C VAL A 32 1.86 -14.19 -28.71
N TYR A 33 0.68 -13.62 -28.53
CA TYR A 33 0.34 -12.25 -28.88
C TYR A 33 0.06 -11.48 -27.60
N GLU A 34 0.80 -10.41 -27.38
CA GLU A 34 0.50 -9.43 -26.36
C GLU A 34 -0.46 -8.40 -26.96
N VAL A 35 -1.66 -8.29 -26.39
CA VAL A 35 -2.72 -7.41 -26.87
C VAL A 35 -3.01 -6.36 -25.82
N VAL A 36 -2.69 -5.11 -26.15
CA VAL A 36 -2.93 -3.95 -25.28
C VAL A 36 -4.38 -3.45 -25.43
N SER A 37 -4.79 -2.50 -24.58
CA SER A 37 -6.19 -2.11 -24.40
C SER A 37 -6.90 -1.55 -25.64
N ASP A 38 -6.16 -1.07 -26.63
CA ASP A 38 -6.67 -0.57 -27.91
C ASP A 38 -6.78 -1.66 -29.00
N ILE A 39 -6.56 -2.93 -28.62
CA ILE A 39 -6.57 -4.11 -29.51
C ILE A 39 -5.33 -4.15 -30.43
N SER A 40 -4.37 -3.23 -30.28
CA SER A 40 -3.06 -3.35 -30.90
C SER A 40 -2.34 -4.57 -30.32
N TRP A 41 -1.59 -5.27 -31.17
CA TRP A 41 -0.94 -6.51 -30.77
C TRP A 41 0.50 -6.61 -31.27
N THR A 42 1.32 -7.25 -30.46
CA THR A 42 2.69 -7.63 -30.79
C THR A 42 2.83 -9.14 -30.64
N LYS A 43 3.41 -9.81 -31.64
CA LYS A 43 3.78 -11.22 -31.47
C LYS A 43 5.11 -11.28 -30.72
N ILE A 44 5.09 -11.82 -29.51
CA ILE A 44 6.26 -11.87 -28.61
C ILE A 44 6.93 -13.26 -28.60
N VAL A 45 6.20 -14.30 -29.03
CA VAL A 45 6.74 -15.65 -29.23
C VAL A 45 6.29 -16.16 -30.59
N THR A 46 7.24 -16.72 -31.34
CA THR A 46 6.98 -17.42 -32.61
C THR A 46 7.39 -18.87 -32.48
N ASP A 47 6.47 -19.78 -32.79
CA ASP A 47 6.69 -21.24 -32.81
C ASP A 47 7.33 -21.83 -31.53
N GLY A 48 6.94 -21.30 -30.37
CA GLY A 48 7.39 -21.82 -29.08
C GLY A 48 6.95 -23.27 -28.88
N ALA A 49 7.85 -24.15 -28.42
CA ALA A 49 7.52 -25.55 -28.23
C ALA A 49 6.63 -25.74 -26.98
N ALA A 50 5.45 -26.34 -27.17
CA ALA A 50 4.58 -26.74 -26.06
C ALA A 50 4.86 -28.20 -25.66
N SER A 51 4.70 -28.48 -24.37
CA SER A 51 4.92 -29.81 -23.79
C SER A 51 3.59 -30.48 -23.49
N GLU A 52 3.49 -31.78 -23.77
CA GLU A 52 2.36 -32.58 -23.31
C GLU A 52 2.48 -32.83 -21.80
N ILE A 53 1.41 -32.56 -21.04
CA ILE A 53 1.31 -32.85 -19.61
C ILE A 53 0.66 -34.21 -19.38
N ALA A 54 -0.49 -34.45 -20.01
CA ALA A 54 -1.25 -35.70 -19.87
C ALA A 54 -2.36 -35.80 -20.91
N SER A 55 -2.53 -36.98 -21.52
CA SER A 55 -3.71 -37.34 -22.33
C SER A 55 -4.14 -36.25 -23.33
N GLY A 56 -3.19 -35.69 -24.08
CA GLY A 56 -3.45 -34.65 -25.08
C GLY A 56 -3.69 -33.24 -24.52
N LEU A 57 -3.48 -33.02 -23.22
CA LEU A 57 -3.33 -31.70 -22.62
C LEU A 57 -1.90 -31.21 -22.87
N TYR A 58 -1.76 -30.08 -23.55
CA TYR A 58 -0.48 -29.43 -23.82
C TYR A 58 -0.41 -28.11 -23.07
N ALA A 59 0.79 -27.79 -22.60
CA ALA A 59 1.07 -26.59 -21.86
C ALA A 59 2.24 -25.82 -22.45
N TYR A 60 2.17 -24.51 -22.27
CA TYR A 60 3.26 -23.60 -22.59
C TYR A 60 3.39 -22.56 -21.48
N THR A 61 4.62 -22.28 -21.08
CA THR A 61 4.92 -21.23 -20.11
C THR A 61 5.52 -20.04 -20.84
N ILE A 62 4.83 -18.91 -20.78
CA ILE A 62 5.38 -17.62 -21.20
C ILE A 62 6.47 -17.25 -20.18
N ALA A 63 7.70 -17.05 -20.64
CA ALA A 63 8.86 -16.83 -19.78
C ALA A 63 8.77 -15.51 -18.99
N THR A 64 9.44 -15.48 -17.84
CA THR A 64 9.69 -14.21 -17.11
C THR A 64 10.42 -13.25 -18.05
N GLY A 65 9.99 -11.99 -18.09
CA GLY A 65 10.53 -10.97 -19.00
C GLY A 65 9.86 -10.86 -20.37
N LEU A 66 9.03 -11.83 -20.77
CA LEU A 66 8.08 -11.65 -21.88
C LEU A 66 6.69 -11.21 -21.41
N VAL A 67 6.45 -11.31 -20.10
CA VAL A 67 5.28 -10.74 -19.43
C VAL A 67 5.70 -9.39 -18.86
N ASP A 68 5.93 -8.41 -19.72
CA ASP A 68 6.54 -7.12 -19.36
C ASP A 68 5.54 -5.95 -19.29
N ALA A 69 4.34 -6.15 -19.84
CA ALA A 69 3.29 -5.15 -19.83
C ALA A 69 1.94 -5.70 -19.35
N LYS A 70 1.12 -4.79 -18.82
CA LYS A 70 -0.31 -5.00 -18.59
C LYS A 70 -1.00 -5.18 -19.93
N ALA A 71 -1.43 -6.41 -20.21
CA ALA A 71 -2.05 -6.77 -21.47
C ALA A 71 -2.87 -8.06 -21.35
N LEU A 72 -3.65 -8.35 -22.40
CA LEU A 72 -4.22 -9.66 -22.65
C LEU A 72 -3.23 -10.45 -23.52
N TYR A 73 -2.71 -11.54 -22.98
CA TYR A 73 -1.83 -12.46 -23.69
C TYR A 73 -2.67 -13.57 -24.33
N ILE A 74 -2.73 -13.58 -25.65
CA ILE A 74 -3.43 -14.61 -26.41
C ILE A 74 -2.40 -15.62 -26.90
N VAL A 75 -2.58 -16.89 -26.53
CA VAL A 75 -1.67 -17.97 -26.92
C VAL A 75 -2.40 -18.89 -27.89
N LEU A 76 -1.87 -19.00 -29.10
CA LEU A 76 -2.42 -19.86 -30.15
C LEU A 76 -1.59 -21.13 -30.24
N PHE A 77 -2.15 -22.24 -29.74
CA PHE A 77 -1.54 -23.56 -29.90
C PHE A 77 -1.84 -24.11 -31.29
N LYS A 78 -0.82 -24.64 -31.97
CA LYS A 78 -0.84 -25.08 -33.36
C LYS A 78 -0.24 -26.47 -33.49
N THR A 79 -0.83 -27.31 -34.32
CA THR A 79 -0.23 -28.57 -34.79
C THR A 79 -0.50 -28.78 -36.29
N THR A 80 0.40 -29.49 -36.96
CA THR A 80 0.23 -29.86 -38.38
C THR A 80 -0.53 -31.17 -38.55
N ASP A 81 -0.70 -31.94 -37.48
CA ASP A 81 -1.40 -33.20 -37.49
C ASP A 81 -2.83 -33.02 -38.04
N VAL A 82 -3.22 -33.85 -39.00
CA VAL A 82 -4.51 -33.72 -39.71
C VAL A 82 -5.62 -34.55 -39.08
N THR A 83 -5.27 -35.31 -38.05
CA THR A 83 -6.14 -36.26 -37.36
C THR A 83 -6.77 -35.63 -36.12
N VAL A 84 -6.27 -34.50 -35.63
CA VAL A 84 -6.94 -33.69 -34.61
C VAL A 84 -8.20 -33.02 -35.15
N THR A 85 -9.17 -32.77 -34.27
CA THR A 85 -10.43 -32.08 -34.61
C THR A 85 -10.20 -30.61 -34.95
N LEU A 86 -9.34 -29.92 -34.19
CA LEU A 86 -8.94 -28.53 -34.44
C LEU A 86 -7.41 -28.47 -34.44
N LYS A 87 -6.85 -27.86 -35.48
CA LYS A 87 -5.39 -27.69 -35.63
C LYS A 87 -4.83 -26.48 -34.88
N GLN A 88 -5.71 -25.54 -34.57
CA GLN A 88 -5.38 -24.29 -33.91
C GLN A 88 -6.40 -24.03 -32.81
N ILE A 89 -5.92 -23.85 -31.58
CA ILE A 89 -6.76 -23.64 -30.41
C ILE A 89 -6.21 -22.43 -29.64
N PRO A 90 -6.97 -21.34 -29.54
CA PRO A 90 -6.56 -20.19 -28.75
C PRO A 90 -6.87 -20.42 -27.26
N THR A 91 -6.01 -19.88 -26.41
CA THR A 91 -6.27 -19.64 -24.99
C THR A 91 -5.82 -18.22 -24.65
N MET A 92 -6.27 -17.68 -23.53
CA MET A 92 -5.98 -16.31 -23.15
C MET A 92 -5.59 -16.21 -21.68
N TRP A 93 -4.78 -15.20 -21.38
CA TRP A 93 -4.36 -14.86 -20.04
C TRP A 93 -4.33 -13.35 -19.83
N SER A 94 -4.91 -12.87 -18.74
CA SER A 94 -4.96 -11.44 -18.44
C SER A 94 -3.99 -11.12 -17.30
N ILE A 95 -3.09 -10.16 -17.56
CA ILE A 95 -2.03 -9.71 -16.66
C ILE A 95 -2.25 -8.23 -16.34
N GLY A 96 -1.90 -7.76 -15.14
CA GLY A 96 -1.88 -6.32 -14.86
C GLY A 96 -3.24 -5.71 -14.50
N ASN A 97 -4.26 -6.53 -14.19
CA ASN A 97 -5.59 -5.98 -13.90
C ASN A 97 -5.58 -5.26 -12.55
N PRO A 98 -5.98 -3.96 -12.53
CA PRO A 98 -6.09 -3.21 -11.29
C PRO A 98 -7.08 -3.96 -10.39
N TRP A 99 -6.79 -4.04 -9.09
CA TRP A 99 -7.46 -4.81 -8.02
C TRP A 99 -6.71 -6.05 -7.52
N VAL A 100 -5.96 -6.78 -8.33
CA VAL A 100 -5.22 -7.97 -7.84
C VAL A 100 -3.77 -7.64 -7.49
N GLU A 101 -3.15 -6.68 -8.16
CA GLU A 101 -1.74 -6.32 -7.94
C GLU A 101 -1.52 -5.35 -6.76
N ASN A 102 -2.50 -4.51 -6.45
CA ASN A 102 -2.37 -3.51 -5.37
C ASN A 102 -2.57 -4.11 -3.96
N ILE A 103 -2.92 -5.39 -3.85
CA ILE A 103 -3.12 -6.01 -2.54
C ILE A 103 -1.79 -6.39 -1.90
N ASP A 104 -0.81 -6.86 -2.69
CA ASP A 104 0.48 -7.29 -2.14
C ASP A 104 1.37 -6.07 -1.82
N ASP A 105 1.52 -5.16 -2.78
CA ASP A 105 2.36 -3.95 -2.66
C ASP A 105 1.89 -3.03 -1.51
N ALA A 106 0.58 -2.81 -1.39
CA ALA A 106 0.05 -1.98 -0.31
C ALA A 106 0.12 -2.65 1.07
N ILE A 107 0.14 -3.98 1.16
CA ILE A 107 0.24 -4.70 2.44
C ILE A 107 1.70 -4.88 2.86
N SER A 108 2.63 -5.09 1.92
CA SER A 108 4.07 -5.23 2.19
C SER A 108 4.71 -3.96 2.75
N ASP A 109 4.14 -2.79 2.44
CA ASP A 109 4.63 -1.49 2.90
C ASP A 109 4.15 -1.12 4.30
N ILE A 110 3.06 -1.75 4.80
CA ILE A 110 2.49 -1.44 6.12
C ILE A 110 3.51 -1.66 7.25
N PRO A 111 4.26 -2.77 7.33
CA PRO A 111 5.27 -2.96 8.36
C PRO A 111 6.35 -1.88 8.36
N GLY A 112 6.80 -1.42 7.18
CA GLY A 112 7.78 -0.33 7.06
C GLY A 112 7.23 0.99 7.59
N LEU A 113 6.00 1.34 7.19
CA LEU A 113 5.31 2.54 7.66
C LEU A 113 5.05 2.54 9.18
N VAL A 114 4.70 1.37 9.75
CA VAL A 114 4.48 1.21 11.19
C VAL A 114 5.80 1.26 11.97
N TRP A 115 6.86 0.65 11.43
CA TRP A 115 8.18 0.65 12.05
C TRP A 115 8.83 2.04 12.01
N ASP A 116 8.71 2.75 10.90
CA ASP A 116 9.19 4.13 10.78
C ASP A 116 8.49 5.05 11.79
N GLU A 117 7.16 4.98 11.93
CA GLU A 117 6.44 5.77 12.95
C GLU A 117 6.90 5.47 14.38
N THR A 118 7.30 4.21 14.65
CA THR A 118 7.87 3.80 15.93
C THR A 118 9.27 4.39 16.15
N LEU A 119 10.09 4.51 15.10
CA LEU A 119 11.42 5.14 15.15
C LEU A 119 11.38 6.67 15.18
N VAL A 120 10.36 7.29 14.56
CA VAL A 120 10.15 8.76 14.63
C VAL A 120 9.53 9.16 15.99
N ASN A 121 9.42 8.23 16.95
CA ASN A 121 8.87 8.46 18.29
C ASN A 121 7.56 9.23 18.24
N HIS A 122 6.66 8.88 17.31
CA HIS A 122 5.37 9.53 17.24
C HIS A 122 5.44 11.05 17.01
N SER A 123 6.48 11.58 16.35
CA SER A 123 6.65 13.03 16.16
C SER A 123 6.25 13.54 14.77
N THR A 124 5.73 12.66 13.90
CA THR A 124 5.27 12.99 12.56
C THR A 124 4.08 13.96 12.60
N VAL A 125 4.17 15.07 11.87
CA VAL A 125 3.11 16.09 11.81
C VAL A 125 1.80 15.48 11.31
N GLY A 126 0.74 15.60 12.11
CA GLY A 126 -0.59 15.08 11.80
C GLY A 126 -0.82 13.61 12.18
N SER A 127 0.16 12.92 12.75
CA SER A 127 -0.06 11.56 13.26
C SER A 127 -0.81 11.56 14.59
N ILE A 128 -1.54 10.47 14.89
CA ILE A 128 -2.14 10.23 16.21
C ILE A 128 -1.04 10.21 17.28
N GLY A 129 0.14 9.70 16.92
CA GLY A 129 1.30 9.70 17.77
C GLY A 129 1.66 11.11 18.26
N LEU A 130 1.75 12.08 17.36
CA LEU A 130 2.09 13.46 17.73
C LEU A 130 1.00 14.09 18.59
N ALA A 131 -0.27 13.83 18.27
CA ALA A 131 -1.40 14.33 19.04
C ALA A 131 -1.37 13.79 20.49
N VAL A 132 -1.08 12.50 20.68
CA VAL A 132 -0.95 11.89 22.01
C VAL A 132 0.29 12.40 22.74
N ALA A 133 1.43 12.52 22.07
CA ALA A 133 2.66 13.03 22.67
C ALA A 133 2.54 14.51 23.06
N GLN A 134 1.75 15.29 22.32
CA GLN A 134 1.39 16.67 22.65
C GLN A 134 0.38 16.76 23.80
N LEU A 135 -0.63 15.88 23.82
CA LEU A 135 -1.64 15.82 24.89
C LEU A 135 -1.02 15.42 26.23
N LEU A 136 -0.09 14.47 26.21
CA LEU A 136 0.54 13.91 27.41
C LEU A 136 1.83 14.65 27.81
N GLY A 137 2.28 15.64 27.04
CA GLY A 137 3.48 16.44 27.35
C GLY A 137 4.82 15.69 27.27
N ILE A 138 4.85 14.51 26.64
CA ILE A 138 6.00 13.60 26.62
C ILE A 138 7.13 14.12 25.69
N THR A 139 6.82 15.07 24.82
CA THR A 139 7.78 15.69 23.87
C THR A 139 8.79 16.66 24.51
N GLY A 140 8.83 16.75 25.84
CA GLY A 140 9.67 17.74 26.53
C GLY A 140 9.13 19.16 26.36
N GLN A 141 7.80 19.30 26.28
CA GLN A 141 7.13 20.59 26.26
C GLN A 141 7.53 21.41 27.48
N ASN A 142 8.17 22.54 27.22
CA ASN A 142 8.51 23.49 28.25
C ASN A 142 7.31 24.41 28.48
N VAL A 143 6.75 24.35 29.69
CA VAL A 143 5.75 25.29 30.17
C VAL A 143 6.47 26.45 30.85
N LYS A 144 6.23 27.68 30.39
CA LYS A 144 6.75 28.89 31.02
C LYS A 144 5.62 29.65 31.71
N TRP A 145 5.88 30.05 32.95
CA TRP A 145 5.06 31.00 33.67
C TRP A 145 5.61 32.41 33.46
N SER A 146 4.74 33.33 33.08
CA SER A 146 5.07 34.72 32.80
C SER A 146 3.99 35.66 33.32
N SER A 147 4.27 36.96 33.39
CA SER A 147 3.29 37.98 33.82
C SER A 147 2.65 37.68 35.18
N MET A 148 3.41 37.10 36.11
CA MET A 148 2.91 36.78 37.45
C MET A 148 2.59 38.07 38.21
N SER A 149 1.35 38.20 38.66
CA SER A 149 0.87 39.29 39.49
C SER A 149 0.48 38.78 40.87
N PHE A 150 0.87 39.52 41.89
CA PHE A 150 0.62 39.18 43.29
C PHE A 150 -0.24 40.25 43.96
N ASP A 151 -1.08 39.85 44.90
CA ASP A 151 -1.79 40.78 45.78
C ASP A 151 -0.87 41.32 46.89
N ALA A 152 -1.43 42.15 47.79
CA ALA A 152 -0.70 42.72 48.92
C ALA A 152 -0.26 41.68 49.97
N ASN A 153 -0.88 40.50 49.97
CA ASN A 153 -0.56 39.39 50.86
C ASN A 153 0.44 38.40 50.23
N HIS A 154 0.96 38.72 49.03
CA HIS A 154 1.86 37.88 48.23
C HIS A 154 1.22 36.61 47.65
N ASN A 155 -0.12 36.57 47.54
CA ASN A 155 -0.80 35.50 46.83
C ASN A 155 -0.79 35.78 45.32
N MET A 156 -0.62 34.75 44.50
CA MET A 156 -0.59 34.90 43.04
C MET A 156 -2.01 35.01 42.49
N ILE A 157 -2.42 36.23 42.14
CA ILE A 157 -3.77 36.52 41.63
C ILE A 157 -3.88 36.39 40.11
N GLY A 158 -2.75 36.30 39.41
CA GLY A 158 -2.74 36.11 37.95
C GLY A 158 -1.40 35.67 37.41
N ALA A 159 -1.43 34.90 36.32
CA ALA A 159 -0.25 34.50 35.55
C ALA A 159 -0.64 34.09 34.13
N THR A 160 0.30 34.20 33.20
CA THR A 160 0.19 33.62 31.85
C THR A 160 1.06 32.38 31.76
N ILE A 161 0.44 31.23 31.53
CA ILE A 161 1.08 29.95 31.29
C ILE A 161 1.19 29.76 29.78
N THR A 162 2.39 29.71 29.24
CA THR A 162 2.62 29.45 27.81
C THR A 162 3.28 28.09 27.62
N GLN A 163 2.65 27.23 26.83
CA GLN A 163 3.21 25.98 26.35
C GLN A 163 3.90 26.25 25.01
N TYR A 164 5.13 25.76 24.86
CA TYR A 164 5.91 25.90 23.64
C TYR A 164 5.99 24.58 22.88
N THR A 165 6.22 24.67 21.57
CA THR A 165 6.36 23.49 20.70
C THR A 165 7.55 22.61 21.05
N ASP A 166 8.57 23.19 21.70
CA ASP A 166 9.79 22.51 22.08
C ASP A 166 10.48 23.18 23.28
N LYS A 167 11.67 22.69 23.60
CA LYS A 167 12.46 23.16 24.74
C LYS A 167 13.14 24.52 24.57
N THR A 168 13.10 25.11 23.37
CA THR A 168 13.77 26.38 23.06
C THR A 168 12.98 27.59 23.55
N LEU A 169 11.71 27.41 23.92
CA LEU A 169 10.81 28.48 24.40
C LEU A 169 10.61 29.62 23.37
N VAL A 170 10.72 29.31 22.08
CA VAL A 170 10.61 30.32 20.99
C VAL A 170 9.19 30.35 20.40
N THR A 171 8.67 29.19 20.00
CA THR A 171 7.38 29.10 19.30
C THR A 171 6.28 28.68 20.27
N PRO A 172 5.35 29.59 20.66
CA PRO A 172 4.24 29.24 21.53
C PRO A 172 3.25 28.34 20.77
N LEU A 173 2.80 27.28 21.45
CA LEU A 173 1.77 26.37 20.96
C LEU A 173 0.39 26.81 21.46
N ARG A 174 0.29 27.04 22.77
CA ARG A 174 -0.93 27.47 23.46
C ARG A 174 -0.57 28.36 24.64
N ALA A 175 -1.47 29.26 24.99
CA ALA A 175 -1.32 30.10 26.16
C ALA A 175 -2.62 30.12 26.96
N TRP A 176 -2.49 30.14 28.28
CA TRP A 176 -3.60 30.29 29.19
C TRP A 176 -3.33 31.43 30.16
N THR A 177 -4.39 32.18 30.47
CA THR A 177 -4.38 33.13 31.57
C THR A 177 -5.03 32.48 32.77
N VAL A 178 -4.28 32.40 33.86
CA VAL A 178 -4.79 32.04 35.19
C VAL A 178 -5.21 33.32 35.90
N THR A 179 -6.40 33.32 36.48
CA THR A 179 -6.83 34.33 37.45
C THR A 179 -7.28 33.62 38.71
N ALA A 180 -6.84 34.08 39.89
CA ALA A 180 -7.18 33.46 41.16
C ALA A 180 -7.70 34.50 42.15
N SER A 181 -8.61 34.08 43.04
CA SER A 181 -9.08 34.88 44.16
C SER A 181 -8.86 34.13 45.47
N TYR A 182 -8.55 34.89 46.51
CA TYR A 182 -8.24 34.38 47.84
C TYR A 182 -9.20 35.00 48.86
N ASP A 183 -9.48 34.28 49.93
CA ASP A 183 -10.27 34.79 51.04
C ASP A 183 -9.43 35.66 51.99
N THR A 184 -10.04 36.07 53.11
CA THR A 184 -9.37 36.90 54.12
C THR A 184 -8.28 36.18 54.92
N ASP A 185 -8.28 34.85 54.90
CA ASP A 185 -7.30 34.00 55.58
C ASP A 185 -6.16 33.55 54.62
N ASN A 186 -6.17 34.08 53.38
CA ASN A 186 -5.26 33.73 52.28
C ASN A 186 -5.44 32.32 51.72
N GLU A 187 -6.61 31.71 51.91
CA GLU A 187 -6.96 30.45 51.26
C GLU A 187 -7.51 30.71 49.86
N LEU A 188 -7.21 29.81 48.91
CA LEU A 188 -7.67 29.94 47.52
C LEU A 188 -9.19 29.73 47.47
N LEU A 189 -9.93 30.78 47.11
CA LEU A 189 -11.39 30.74 47.00
C LEU A 189 -11.83 30.22 45.63
N SER A 190 -11.19 30.70 44.57
CA SER A 190 -11.47 30.26 43.19
C SER A 190 -10.30 30.52 42.27
N TYR A 191 -10.25 29.79 41.17
CA TYR A 191 -9.38 30.09 40.04
C TYR A 191 -10.12 29.86 38.72
N ASP A 192 -9.73 30.62 37.71
CA ASP A 192 -10.18 30.46 36.33
C ASP A 192 -8.96 30.29 35.42
N LEU A 193 -9.09 29.41 34.43
CA LEU A 193 -8.08 29.13 33.43
C LEU A 193 -8.69 29.33 32.05
N LYS A 194 -8.27 30.38 31.35
CA LYS A 194 -8.80 30.73 30.03
C LYS A 194 -7.72 30.64 28.97
N GLU A 195 -7.97 29.84 27.92
CA GLU A 195 -7.10 29.80 26.73
C GLU A 195 -7.16 31.16 26.01
N VAL A 196 -6.00 31.69 25.64
CA VAL A 196 -5.80 33.03 25.06
C VAL A 196 -5.74 32.96 23.55
#